data_AF-W7AW54-F1
#
_entry.id   AF-W7AW54-F1
#
_cell.length_a   1.000
_cell.length_b   1.000
_cell.length_c   1.000
_cell.angle_alpha   90.00
_cell.angle_beta   90.00
_cell.angle_gamma   90.00
#
_symmetry.space_group_name_H-M   'P 1'
#
loop_
_entity.id
_entity.type
_entity.pdbx_description
1 polymer ?
#
loop_
_entity_poly.entity_id
_entity_poly.type
_entity_poly.pdbx_seq_one_letter_code
_entity_poly.pdbx_strand_id
1 'polypeptide(L)'
;MLQIYKNDILYSNASIFSLFKRSIFVSKWNLAPKAKHGKKGQDKKATETDSTESKEKVHIFNIYNTVDKDHDILPDEAYPKWLWSLEKPLKSYGELALMFLYGKNVENATAQDYHRFRRLHNKNIIKLNNMRLKKSKRSTVKPIFWDL
;
A
#
# COMPACT_ATOMS: atom_id res chain seq x y z
N MET A 1 -9.01 47.29 8.21
CA MET A 1 -10.12 48.19 7.85
C MET A 1 -11.32 47.34 7.46
N LEU A 2 -12.18 47.05 8.44
CA LEU A 2 -13.41 46.28 8.27
C LEU A 2 -14.46 47.18 7.62
N GLN A 3 -14.94 46.82 6.43
CA GLN A 3 -16.15 47.41 5.86
C GLN A 3 -17.25 46.34 5.81
N ILE A 4 -18.11 46.43 6.82
CA ILE A 4 -19.39 45.76 6.96
C ILE A 4 -20.43 46.58 6.19
N TYR A 5 -21.54 45.94 5.79
CA TYR A 5 -22.75 46.44 5.10
C TYR A 5 -22.68 46.34 3.55
N LYS A 6 -23.64 45.72 2.86
CA LYS A 6 -25.09 45.68 3.08
C LYS A 6 -25.68 44.31 2.71
N ASN A 7 -26.60 43.86 3.55
CA ASN A 7 -27.50 42.74 3.30
C ASN A 7 -28.75 43.29 2.62
N ASP A 8 -29.01 42.90 1.37
CA ASP A 8 -30.32 43.05 0.75
C ASP A 8 -30.97 41.66 0.73
N ILE A 9 -31.81 41.42 1.74
CA ILE A 9 -32.69 40.24 1.84
C ILE A 9 -34.04 40.66 1.29
N LEU A 10 -34.36 40.25 0.06
CA LEU A 10 -35.73 40.10 -0.39
C LEU A 10 -35.75 38.95 -1.41
N TYR A 11 -36.14 37.76 -0.98
CA TYR A 11 -37.07 36.91 -1.73
C TYR A 11 -37.62 35.86 -0.77
N SER A 12 -38.90 36.06 -0.46
CA SER A 12 -39.78 35.10 0.18
C SER A 12 -39.80 33.80 -0.61
N ASN A 13 -39.52 32.68 0.05
CA ASN A 13 -40.35 31.48 0.00
C ASN A 13 -39.82 30.48 1.03
N ALA A 14 -40.65 30.20 2.02
CA ALA A 14 -40.40 29.21 3.05
C ALA A 14 -40.24 27.82 2.41
N SER A 15 -39.06 27.24 2.55
CA SER A 15 -38.82 25.81 2.36
C SER A 15 -38.07 25.30 3.57
N ILE A 16 -38.78 24.55 4.40
CA ILE A 16 -38.40 24.03 5.73
C ILE A 16 -37.49 22.80 5.55
N PHE A 17 -36.41 22.95 4.78
CA PHE A 17 -35.37 21.94 4.68
C PHE A 17 -34.02 22.64 4.75
N SER A 18 -33.49 22.80 5.96
CA SER A 18 -32.08 23.15 6.15
C SER A 18 -31.23 21.95 5.73
N LEU A 19 -31.09 21.77 4.42
CA LEU A 19 -30.04 20.94 3.85
C LEU A 19 -28.73 21.60 4.26
N PHE A 20 -28.08 21.04 5.28
CA PHE A 20 -26.69 21.33 5.63
C PHE A 20 -25.85 21.09 4.37
N LYS A 21 -25.62 22.16 3.58
CA LYS A 21 -24.71 22.14 2.45
C LYS A 21 -23.30 22.00 3.00
N ARG A 22 -22.86 20.75 3.20
CA ARG A 22 -21.45 20.45 3.41
C ARG A 22 -20.73 20.79 2.10
N SER A 23 -20.07 21.94 2.06
CA SER A 23 -19.16 22.28 0.97
C SER A 23 -17.92 21.39 1.09
N ILE A 24 -17.82 20.38 0.23
CA ILE A 24 -16.60 19.59 0.09
C ILE A 24 -15.65 20.43 -0.77
N PHE A 25 -14.64 21.01 -0.12
CA PHE A 25 -13.57 21.71 -0.83
C PHE A 25 -12.58 20.68 -1.36
N VAL A 26 -12.72 20.31 -2.64
CA VAL A 26 -11.75 19.45 -3.34
C VAL A 26 -10.65 20.35 -3.89
N SER A 27 -9.43 20.22 -3.39
CA SER A 27 -8.27 20.89 -3.97
C SER A 27 -8.05 20.44 -5.41
N LYS A 28 -7.65 21.36 -6.30
CA LYS A 28 -7.35 21.06 -7.70
C LYS A 28 -6.31 19.94 -7.79
N TRP A 29 -6.63 18.90 -8.57
CA TRP A 29 -5.76 17.76 -8.81
C TRP A 29 -4.54 18.22 -9.61
N ASN A 30 -3.37 18.33 -8.99
CA ASN A 30 -2.12 18.56 -9.71
C ASN A 30 -1.74 17.27 -10.45
N LEU A 31 -1.88 17.26 -11.77
CA LEU A 31 -1.39 16.18 -12.62
C LEU A 31 0.14 16.18 -12.61
N ALA A 32 0.74 14.99 -12.52
CA ALA A 32 2.19 14.83 -12.58
C ALA A 32 2.76 15.38 -13.92
N PRO A 33 3.90 16.09 -13.91
CA PRO A 33 4.50 16.59 -15.14
C PRO A 33 4.89 15.42 -16.05
N LYS A 34 4.53 15.51 -17.34
CA LYS A 34 4.83 14.45 -18.31
C LYS A 34 6.35 14.29 -18.45
N ALA A 35 6.82 13.05 -18.28
CA ALA A 35 8.22 12.69 -18.50
C ALA A 35 8.63 13.05 -19.94
N LYS A 36 9.65 13.90 -20.09
CA LYS A 36 10.25 14.21 -21.38
C LYS A 36 10.89 12.93 -21.92
N HIS A 37 10.42 12.45 -23.07
CA HIS A 37 11.06 11.37 -23.81
C HIS A 37 12.41 11.86 -24.32
N GLY A 38 13.47 11.09 -24.05
CA GLY A 38 14.75 11.20 -24.75
C GLY A 38 15.83 11.98 -24.01
N LYS A 39 16.58 11.28 -23.16
CA LYS A 39 18.05 11.38 -23.15
C LYS A 39 18.62 10.07 -22.61
N LYS A 40 18.94 9.18 -23.54
CA LYS A 40 19.79 8.01 -23.34
C LYS A 40 21.14 8.57 -22.87
N GLY A 41 21.41 8.47 -21.57
CA GLY A 41 22.70 8.85 -21.01
C GLY A 41 23.78 7.96 -21.60
N GLN A 42 24.73 8.58 -22.27
CA GLN A 42 25.98 7.95 -22.70
C GLN A 42 26.71 7.41 -21.46
N ASP A 43 27.07 6.13 -21.50
CA ASP A 43 28.11 5.57 -20.63
C ASP A 43 29.42 6.32 -20.90
N LYS A 44 29.75 7.24 -19.99
CA LYS A 44 31.12 7.70 -19.86
C LYS A 44 31.87 6.62 -19.10
N LYS A 45 32.77 5.92 -19.82
CA LYS A 45 33.85 5.13 -19.22
C LYS A 45 34.52 5.98 -18.14
N ALA A 46 34.37 5.54 -16.90
CA ALA A 46 35.14 6.08 -15.79
C ALA A 46 36.58 5.61 -15.96
N THR A 47 37.46 6.59 -16.11
CA THR A 47 38.90 6.50 -15.94
C THR A 47 39.21 5.81 -14.61
N GLU A 48 40.05 4.79 -14.66
CA GLU A 48 40.66 4.15 -13.49
C GLU A 48 41.37 5.23 -12.67
N THR A 49 40.78 5.58 -11.53
CA THR A 49 41.46 6.26 -10.43
C THR A 49 41.66 5.23 -9.34
N ASP A 50 42.92 4.88 -9.11
CA ASP A 50 43.39 4.14 -7.95
C ASP A 50 42.71 4.64 -6.68
N SER A 51 41.80 3.84 -6.14
CA SER A 51 41.39 3.91 -4.75
C SER A 51 41.87 2.63 -4.08
N THR A 52 43.03 2.74 -3.44
CA THR A 52 43.38 2.06 -2.18
C THR A 52 42.45 0.92 -1.79
N GLU A 53 42.98 -0.30 -1.76
CA GLU A 53 42.35 -1.53 -1.25
C GLU A 53 41.79 -1.30 0.18
N SER A 54 40.60 -0.71 0.28
CA SER A 54 39.82 -0.75 1.49
C SER A 54 39.24 -2.15 1.55
N LYS A 55 39.81 -3.00 2.42
CA LYS A 55 39.20 -4.28 2.82
C LYS A 55 37.70 -4.05 3.00
N GLU A 56 36.89 -4.51 2.05
CA GLU A 56 35.45 -4.35 2.11
C GLU A 56 34.99 -5.06 3.38
N LYS A 57 34.56 -4.27 4.37
CA LYS A 57 33.99 -4.82 5.59
C LYS A 57 32.65 -5.44 5.21
N VAL A 58 32.63 -6.75 5.04
CA VAL A 58 31.41 -7.50 4.72
C VAL A 58 30.58 -7.61 6.01
N HIS A 59 29.78 -6.57 6.26
CA HIS A 59 28.75 -6.57 7.31
C HIS A 59 27.43 -7.11 6.76
N ILE A 60 26.76 -7.96 7.53
CA ILE A 60 25.45 -8.54 7.17
C ILE A 60 24.31 -7.65 7.68
N PHE A 61 24.44 -7.10 8.89
CA PHE A 61 23.37 -6.35 9.56
C PHE A 61 23.74 -4.89 9.80
N ASN A 62 25.00 -4.62 10.10
CA ASN A 62 25.47 -3.26 10.36
C ASN A 62 25.67 -2.50 9.05
N ILE A 63 25.01 -1.34 8.94
CA ILE A 63 25.10 -0.44 7.78
C ILE A 63 26.12 0.68 7.96
N TYR A 64 26.68 0.83 9.16
CA TYR A 64 27.58 1.94 9.49
C TYR A 64 29.03 1.56 9.22
N ASN A 65 29.73 2.39 8.44
CA ASN A 65 31.16 2.23 8.18
C ASN A 65 32.06 2.57 9.38
N THR A 66 31.49 3.19 10.42
CA THR A 66 32.18 3.58 11.66
C THR A 66 32.29 2.44 12.67
N VAL A 67 31.50 1.38 12.51
CA VAL A 67 31.48 0.24 13.43
C VAL A 67 31.97 -0.97 12.67
N ASP A 68 33.05 -1.56 13.15
CA ASP A 68 33.80 -2.61 12.43
C ASP A 68 33.25 -4.02 12.70
N LYS A 69 32.18 -4.13 13.49
CA LYS A 69 31.60 -5.40 13.93
C LYS A 69 30.09 -5.40 13.73
N ASP A 70 29.55 -6.52 13.27
CA ASP A 70 28.10 -6.77 13.30
C ASP A 70 27.59 -6.99 14.73
N HIS A 71 26.28 -6.87 14.91
CA HIS A 71 25.62 -7.16 16.19
C HIS A 71 25.73 -8.65 16.54
N ASP A 72 26.14 -8.95 17.76
CA ASP A 72 26.18 -10.32 18.28
C ASP A 72 24.75 -10.81 18.59
N ILE A 73 24.48 -12.08 18.27
CA ILE A 73 23.23 -12.74 18.62
C ILE A 73 23.27 -13.09 20.10
N LEU A 74 22.28 -12.61 20.85
CA LEU A 74 22.15 -12.85 22.29
C LEU A 74 21.44 -14.20 22.55
N PRO A 75 21.49 -14.74 23.77
CA PRO A 75 20.70 -15.91 24.13
C PRO A 75 19.19 -15.62 24.08
N ASP A 76 18.38 -16.66 23.93
CA ASP A 76 16.92 -16.58 23.73
C ASP A 76 16.18 -15.78 24.80
N GLU A 77 16.70 -15.78 26.03
CA GLU A 77 16.15 -15.05 27.18
C GLU A 77 16.20 -13.53 27.01
N ALA A 78 17.15 -13.03 26.23
CA ALA A 78 17.30 -11.60 25.95
C ALA A 78 16.22 -11.07 24.99
N TYR A 79 15.56 -11.96 24.24
CA TYR A 79 14.57 -11.57 23.25
C TYR A 79 13.14 -11.60 23.82
N PRO A 80 12.28 -10.65 23.41
CA PRO A 80 10.88 -10.66 23.81
C PRO A 80 10.14 -11.92 23.36
N LYS A 81 9.25 -12.43 24.21
CA LYS A 81 8.44 -13.64 23.93
C LYS A 81 7.63 -13.59 22.64
N TRP A 82 7.23 -12.40 22.18
CA TRP A 82 6.47 -12.25 20.94
C TRP A 82 7.26 -12.62 19.69
N LEU A 83 8.60 -12.58 19.74
CA LEU A 83 9.45 -12.96 18.61
C LEU A 83 9.18 -14.42 18.20
N TRP A 84 9.11 -15.30 19.19
CA TRP A 84 8.84 -16.74 19.02
C TRP A 84 7.41 -17.02 18.54
N SER A 85 6.49 -16.07 18.71
CA SER A 85 5.13 -16.22 18.18
C SER A 85 5.04 -16.01 16.67
N LEU A 86 6.07 -15.38 16.05
CA LEU A 86 6.11 -15.09 14.62
C LEU A 86 6.54 -16.29 13.76
N GLU A 87 7.15 -17.31 14.37
CA GLU A 87 7.54 -18.55 13.67
C GLU A 87 6.31 -19.26 13.09
N LYS A 88 5.18 -19.20 13.80
CA LYS A 88 3.94 -19.85 13.37
C LYS A 88 3.33 -19.10 12.18
N PRO A 89 2.89 -19.82 11.12
CA PRO A 89 2.27 -19.18 9.98
C PRO A 89 1.00 -18.47 10.42
N LEU A 90 0.81 -17.25 9.92
CA LEU A 90 -0.41 -16.49 10.14
C LEU A 90 -1.61 -17.21 9.50
N LYS A 91 -2.75 -17.28 10.21
CA LYS A 91 -4.00 -17.95 9.79
C LYS A 91 -4.33 -17.77 8.31
N SER A 92 -4.82 -18.76 7.59
CA SER A 92 -5.18 -18.60 6.16
C SER A 92 -6.47 -17.77 5.97
N TYR A 93 -6.74 -17.29 4.75
CA TYR A 93 -8.03 -16.63 4.43
C TYR A 93 -9.22 -17.56 4.72
N GLY A 94 -9.10 -18.85 4.41
CA GLY A 94 -10.16 -19.84 4.65
C GLY A 94 -10.48 -19.99 6.13
N GLU A 95 -9.46 -20.11 6.98
CA GLU A 95 -9.62 -20.19 8.43
C GLU A 95 -10.26 -18.93 9.01
N LEU A 96 -9.80 -17.75 8.56
CA LEU A 96 -10.38 -16.48 8.97
C LEU A 96 -11.81 -16.30 8.47
N ALA A 97 -12.14 -16.80 7.27
CA ALA A 97 -13.50 -16.79 6.76
C ALA A 97 -14.40 -17.72 7.57
N LEU A 98 -13.95 -18.92 7.91
CA LEU A 98 -14.68 -19.81 8.83
C LEU A 98 -14.92 -19.16 10.19
N MET A 99 -13.92 -18.43 10.69
CA MET A 99 -14.02 -17.74 11.98
C MET A 99 -15.02 -16.59 11.96
N PHE A 100 -14.97 -15.71 10.95
CA PHE A 100 -15.79 -14.49 10.92
C PHE A 100 -17.13 -14.62 10.19
N LEU A 101 -17.27 -15.48 9.18
CA LEU A 101 -18.57 -15.70 8.50
C LEU A 101 -19.40 -16.77 9.21
N TYR A 102 -18.76 -17.87 9.61
CA TYR A 102 -19.46 -19.04 10.15
C TYR A 102 -19.34 -19.16 11.67
N GLY A 103 -18.61 -18.24 12.32
CA GLY A 103 -18.48 -18.20 13.79
C GLY A 103 -17.59 -19.30 14.37
N LYS A 104 -16.83 -20.04 13.57
CA LYS A 104 -15.98 -21.14 14.06
C LYS A 104 -14.81 -20.58 14.90
N ASN A 105 -14.72 -20.93 16.18
CA ASN A 105 -13.68 -20.42 17.09
C ASN A 105 -13.71 -18.90 17.28
N VAL A 106 -14.88 -18.26 17.20
CA VAL A 106 -15.00 -16.80 17.31
C VAL A 106 -14.57 -16.27 18.68
N GLU A 107 -14.64 -17.10 19.72
CA GLU A 107 -14.21 -16.77 21.09
C GLU A 107 -12.71 -16.43 21.16
N ASN A 108 -11.90 -17.05 20.31
CA ASN A 108 -10.45 -16.82 20.23
C ASN A 108 -10.07 -15.79 19.16
N ALA A 109 -11.02 -15.00 18.68
CA ALA A 109 -10.78 -14.03 17.61
C ALA A 109 -10.10 -12.77 18.15
N THR A 110 -8.90 -12.46 17.64
CA THR A 110 -8.17 -11.24 17.98
C THR A 110 -8.49 -10.11 16.99
N ALA A 111 -8.40 -8.84 17.42
CA ALA A 111 -8.55 -7.69 16.52
C ALA A 111 -7.59 -7.73 15.31
N GLN A 112 -6.36 -8.22 15.52
CA GLN A 112 -5.37 -8.43 14.46
C GLN A 112 -5.86 -9.41 13.38
N ASP A 113 -6.56 -10.48 13.78
CA ASP A 113 -7.14 -11.45 12.85
C ASP A 113 -8.22 -10.81 11.99
N TYR A 114 -9.06 -9.95 12.57
CA TYR A 114 -10.10 -9.22 11.83
C TYR A 114 -9.50 -8.26 10.81
N HIS A 115 -8.50 -7.47 11.19
CA HIS A 115 -7.81 -6.57 10.25
C HIS A 115 -7.11 -7.35 9.14
N ARG A 116 -6.53 -8.52 9.45
CA ARG A 116 -5.91 -9.37 8.44
C ARG A 116 -6.95 -10.01 7.51
N PHE A 117 -8.08 -10.47 8.04
CA PHE A 117 -9.22 -10.96 7.26
C PHE A 117 -9.69 -9.91 6.25
N ARG A 118 -9.93 -8.67 6.70
CA ARG A 118 -10.34 -7.56 5.83
C ARG A 118 -9.36 -7.32 4.69
N ARG A 119 -8.05 -7.30 4.98
CA ARG A 119 -7.00 -7.14 3.95
C ARG A 119 -7.03 -8.28 2.92
N LEU A 120 -7.14 -9.52 3.38
CA LEU A 120 -7.19 -10.69 2.49
C LEU A 120 -8.49 -10.74 1.68
N HIS A 121 -9.62 -10.42 2.29
CA HIS A 121 -10.92 -10.35 1.64
C HIS A 121 -10.93 -9.31 0.52
N ASN A 122 -10.43 -8.10 0.79
CA ASN A 122 -10.28 -7.05 -0.22
C ASN A 122 -9.36 -7.49 -1.36
N LYS A 123 -8.21 -8.09 -1.04
CA LYS A 123 -7.29 -8.66 -2.05
C LYS A 123 -7.99 -9.70 -2.91
N ASN A 124 -8.83 -10.56 -2.32
CA ASN A 124 -9.57 -11.58 -3.05
C ASN A 124 -10.63 -10.97 -3.99
N ILE A 125 -11.40 -9.98 -3.52
CA ILE A 125 -12.37 -9.25 -4.35
C ILE A 125 -11.67 -8.60 -5.55
N ILE A 126 -10.54 -7.91 -5.33
CA ILE A 126 -9.75 -7.30 -6.41
C ILE A 126 -9.28 -8.37 -7.40
N LYS A 127 -8.79 -9.52 -6.91
CA LYS A 127 -8.36 -10.63 -7.77
C LYS A 127 -9.52 -11.17 -8.62
N LEU A 128 -10.69 -11.40 -8.03
CA LEU A 128 -11.89 -11.84 -8.74
C LEU A 128 -12.30 -10.83 -9.82
N ASN A 129 -12.30 -9.54 -9.49
CA ASN A 129 -12.63 -8.48 -10.44
C ASN A 129 -11.63 -8.41 -11.60
N ASN A 130 -10.32 -8.51 -11.31
CA ASN A 130 -9.30 -8.56 -12.35
C ASN A 130 -9.45 -9.78 -13.27
N MET A 131 -9.83 -10.95 -12.73
CA MET A 131 -10.12 -12.13 -13.54
C MET A 131 -11.37 -11.96 -14.42
N ARG A 132 -12.44 -11.36 -13.88
CA ARG A 132 -13.66 -11.04 -14.64
C ARG A 132 -13.37 -10.08 -15.79
N LEU A 133 -12.64 -9.01 -15.53
CA LEU A 133 -12.24 -8.02 -16.54
C LEU A 133 -11.32 -8.63 -17.61
N LYS A 134 -10.39 -9.52 -17.23
CA LYS A 134 -9.55 -10.25 -18.20
C LYS A 134 -10.38 -11.15 -19.11
N LYS A 135 -11.38 -11.87 -18.57
CA LYS A 135 -12.28 -12.71 -19.39
C LYS A 135 -13.11 -11.88 -20.38
N SER A 136 -13.66 -10.75 -19.94
CA SER A 136 -14.42 -9.84 -20.82
C SER A 136 -13.55 -9.20 -21.91
N LYS A 137 -12.31 -8.84 -21.63
CA LYS A 137 -11.39 -8.30 -22.66
C LYS A 137 -10.88 -9.38 -23.63
N ARG A 138 -10.99 -10.66 -23.28
CA ARG A 138 -10.60 -11.78 -24.15
C ARG A 138 -11.69 -12.15 -25.15
N SER A 139 -12.96 -11.83 -24.88
CA SER A 139 -14.05 -12.05 -25.84
C SER A 139 -14.07 -11.04 -26.99
N THR A 140 -13.43 -9.88 -26.83
CA THR A 140 -13.27 -8.86 -27.90
C THR A 140 -12.04 -9.10 -28.78
N VAL A 141 -11.11 -9.94 -28.35
CA VAL A 141 -10.03 -10.42 -29.22
C VAL A 141 -10.62 -11.56 -30.01
N LYS A 142 -10.85 -11.36 -31.32
CA LYS A 142 -11.20 -12.46 -32.23
C LYS A 142 -10.22 -13.59 -31.95
N PRO A 143 -10.66 -14.84 -31.71
CA PRO A 143 -9.71 -15.94 -31.67
C PRO A 143 -8.93 -15.84 -32.98
N ILE A 144 -7.61 -15.66 -32.87
CA ILE A 144 -6.74 -15.89 -34.02
C ILE A 144 -6.88 -17.39 -34.21
N PHE A 145 -7.84 -17.74 -35.06
CA PHE A 145 -8.05 -19.06 -35.58
C PHE A 145 -6.77 -19.33 -36.36
N TRP A 146 -5.78 -19.90 -35.69
CA TRP A 146 -4.72 -20.58 -36.38
C TRP A 146 -5.34 -21.86 -36.94
N ASP A 147 -6.12 -21.70 -38.01
CA ASP A 147 -6.25 -22.76 -39.00
C ASP A 147 -4.95 -22.76 -39.78
N LEU A 148 -4.16 -23.82 -39.59
CA LEU A 148 -3.77 -24.77 -40.62
C LEU A 148 -3.21 -26.02 -39.93
#